data_AF-A0A4Y2GWY3-F1
#
_entry.id   AF-A0A4Y2GWY3-F1
#
_cell.length_a   1.000
_cell.length_b   1.000
_cell.length_c   1.000
_cell.angle_alpha   90.00
_cell.angle_beta   90.00
_cell.angle_gamma   90.00
#
_symmetry.space_group_name_H-M   'P 1'
#
loop_
_entity.id
_entity.type
_entity.pdbx_description
1 polymer ?
#
loop_
_entity_poly.entity_id
_entity_poly.type
_entity_poly.pdbx_seq_one_letter_code
_entity_poly.pdbx_strand_id
1 'polypeptide(L)'
;MVLHGIFPTVTPVVTKVLAAVRTLDRFGISDRAGAAIVSAAHQYVGIISESNVLNVVDRNKIRRGKTKARITLLSQVIKDYDHDQFGLNFDGPKDRTLSM
;
A
#
# COMPACT_ATOMS: atom_id res chain seq x y z
N MET A 1 -36.24 -5.68 -21.59
CA MET A 1 -35.29 -4.58 -21.34
C MET A 1 -34.00 -5.21 -20.85
N VAL A 2 -33.02 -5.38 -21.75
CA VAL A 2 -31.75 -6.08 -21.48
C VAL A 2 -30.75 -5.04 -20.98
N LEU A 3 -30.33 -5.11 -19.72
CA LEU A 3 -29.32 -4.21 -19.17
C LEU A 3 -27.94 -4.70 -19.62
N HIS A 4 -27.55 -4.30 -20.81
CA HIS A 4 -26.23 -4.54 -21.36
C HIS A 4 -25.20 -3.62 -20.70
N GLY A 5 -24.26 -4.21 -19.96
CA GLY A 5 -22.88 -3.74 -19.95
C GLY A 5 -22.47 -2.70 -18.92
N ILE A 6 -22.36 -3.11 -17.65
CA ILE A 6 -21.27 -2.63 -16.77
C ILE A 6 -20.78 -3.83 -15.92
N PHE A 7 -20.36 -4.91 -16.58
CA PHE A 7 -19.37 -5.77 -15.91
C PHE A 7 -18.11 -4.91 -15.79
N PRO A 8 -17.52 -4.74 -14.59
CA PRO A 8 -16.24 -4.08 -14.52
C PRO A 8 -15.29 -4.94 -15.34
N THR A 9 -14.87 -4.40 -16.49
CA THR A 9 -13.68 -4.79 -17.22
C THR A 9 -12.67 -5.26 -16.20
N VAL A 10 -12.17 -6.48 -16.40
CA VAL A 10 -11.27 -7.28 -15.56
C VAL A 10 -9.92 -6.57 -15.34
N THR A 11 -9.96 -5.31 -14.90
CA THR A 11 -8.86 -4.62 -14.25
C THR A 11 -8.55 -5.48 -13.06
N PRO A 12 -7.35 -6.08 -13.01
CA PRO A 12 -7.11 -7.24 -12.17
C PRO A 12 -7.42 -6.79 -10.75
N VAL A 13 -8.30 -7.50 -10.04
CA VAL A 13 -8.71 -7.21 -8.65
C VAL A 13 -7.53 -6.79 -7.76
N VAL A 14 -6.35 -7.35 -8.07
CA VAL A 14 -5.02 -6.97 -7.56
C VAL A 14 -4.73 -5.46 -7.56
N THR A 15 -5.07 -4.72 -8.62
CA THR A 15 -4.86 -3.25 -8.73
C THR A 15 -5.72 -2.46 -7.76
N LYS A 16 -7.00 -2.83 -7.60
CA LYS A 16 -7.90 -2.21 -6.61
C LYS A 16 -7.47 -2.51 -5.17
N VAL A 17 -7.02 -3.74 -4.90
CA VAL A 17 -6.47 -4.13 -3.60
C VAL A 17 -5.20 -3.36 -3.26
N LEU A 18 -4.31 -3.11 -4.23
CA LEU A 18 -3.07 -2.36 -3.98
C LEU A 18 -3.33 -0.89 -3.60
N ALA A 19 -4.30 -0.23 -4.25
CA ALA A 19 -4.70 1.12 -3.91
C ALA A 19 -5.25 1.19 -2.47
N ALA A 20 -6.18 0.29 -2.13
CA ALA A 20 -6.73 0.19 -0.79
C ALA A 20 -5.63 -0.03 0.26
N VAL A 21 -4.68 -0.93 -0.01
CA VAL A 21 -3.58 -1.23 0.90
C VAL A 21 -2.63 -0.05 1.15
N ARG A 22 -2.37 0.78 0.13
CA ARG A 22 -1.59 2.03 0.31
C ARG A 22 -2.28 2.99 1.28
N THR A 23 -3.59 3.18 1.14
CA THR A 23 -4.38 3.99 2.08
C THR A 23 -4.37 3.40 3.48
N LEU A 24 -4.54 2.08 3.63
CA LEU A 24 -4.49 1.42 4.93
C LEU A 24 -3.12 1.61 5.62
N ASP A 25 -2.03 1.56 4.87
CA ASP A 25 -0.69 1.79 5.39
C ASP A 25 -0.50 3.24 5.86
N ARG A 26 -0.99 4.21 5.07
CA ARG A 26 -0.93 5.64 5.40
C ARG A 26 -1.66 6.00 6.70
N PHE A 27 -2.79 5.34 6.97
CA PHE A 27 -3.58 5.55 8.18
C PHE A 27 -3.18 4.63 9.34
N GLY A 28 -2.11 3.81 9.19
CA GLY A 28 -1.66 2.91 10.25
C GLY A 28 -2.68 1.82 10.61
N ILE A 29 -3.60 1.49 9.70
CA ILE A 29 -4.68 0.52 9.98
C ILE A 29 -4.10 -0.88 10.15
N SER A 30 -4.55 -1.59 11.18
CA SER A 30 -4.11 -2.97 11.43
C SER A 30 -4.47 -3.90 10.27
N ASP A 31 -3.65 -4.91 10.02
CA ASP A 31 -3.88 -5.84 8.89
C ASP A 31 -5.20 -6.60 9.01
N ARG A 32 -5.66 -6.86 10.24
CA ARG A 32 -6.95 -7.51 10.51
C ARG A 32 -8.13 -6.57 10.19
N ALA A 33 -8.06 -5.31 10.62
CA ALA A 33 -9.08 -4.32 10.28
C ALA A 33 -9.11 -4.04 8.77
N GLY A 34 -7.94 -3.92 8.14
CA GLY A 34 -7.82 -3.76 6.70
C GLY A 34 -8.43 -4.91 5.90
N ALA A 35 -8.22 -6.16 6.36
CA ALA A 35 -8.81 -7.34 5.74
C ALA A 35 -10.34 -7.32 5.80
N ALA A 36 -10.91 -6.93 6.94
CA ALA A 36 -12.37 -6.80 7.11
C ALA A 36 -12.95 -5.71 6.22
N ILE A 37 -12.34 -4.52 6.20
CA ILE A 37 -12.79 -3.38 5.38
C ILE A 37 -12.76 -3.72 3.88
N VAL A 38 -11.64 -4.27 3.39
CA VAL A 38 -11.51 -4.59 1.96
C VAL A 38 -12.42 -5.76 1.57
N SER A 39 -12.60 -6.75 2.45
CA SER A 39 -13.56 -7.83 2.19
C SER A 39 -14.99 -7.33 2.15
N ALA A 40 -15.42 -6.47 3.09
CA ALA A 40 -16.75 -5.86 3.06
C ALA A 40 -16.96 -5.02 1.79
N ALA A 41 -15.96 -4.25 1.38
CA ALA A 41 -16.01 -3.49 0.13
C ALA A 41 -16.09 -4.41 -1.11
N HIS A 42 -15.39 -5.54 -1.12
CA HIS A 42 -15.52 -6.53 -2.20
C HIS A 42 -16.90 -7.19 -2.23
N GLN A 43 -17.53 -7.46 -1.08
CA GLN A 43 -18.91 -7.94 -0.99
C GLN A 43 -19.87 -6.90 -1.60
N TYR A 44 -19.73 -5.65 -1.19
CA TYR A 44 -20.57 -4.55 -1.66
C TYR A 44 -20.48 -4.34 -3.18
N VAL A 45 -19.29 -4.46 -3.77
CA VAL A 45 -19.07 -4.31 -5.22
C VAL A 45 -19.41 -5.60 -6.01
N GLY A 46 -19.76 -6.70 -5.33
CA GLY A 46 -20.10 -7.97 -5.97
C GLY A 46 -18.89 -8.74 -6.51
N ILE A 47 -17.68 -8.45 -6.02
CA ILE A 47 -16.44 -9.18 -6.38
C ILE A 47 -16.34 -10.51 -5.62
N ILE A 48 -16.87 -10.55 -4.40
CA ILE A 48 -17.04 -11.78 -3.63
C ILE A 48 -18.52 -11.96 -3.33
N SER A 49 -18.96 -13.21 -3.31
CA SER A 49 -20.28 -13.62 -2.84
C SER A 49 -20.10 -14.61 -1.69
N GLU A 50 -21.16 -14.86 -0.92
CA GLU A 50 -21.13 -15.91 0.11
C GLU A 50 -20.75 -17.28 -0.47
N SER A 51 -21.11 -17.54 -1.73
CA SER A 51 -20.77 -18.77 -2.45
C SER A 51 -19.38 -18.78 -3.10
N ASN A 52 -18.72 -17.63 -3.27
CA ASN A 52 -17.42 -17.52 -3.93
C ASN A 52 -16.39 -16.78 -3.05
N VAL A 53 -15.64 -17.58 -2.30
CA VAL A 53 -14.68 -17.11 -1.27
C VAL A 53 -13.28 -16.84 -1.82
N LEU A 54 -13.03 -17.11 -3.12
CA LEU A 54 -11.69 -17.08 -3.71
C LEU A 54 -11.00 -15.70 -3.60
N ASN A 55 -11.81 -14.64 -3.69
CA ASN A 55 -11.32 -13.25 -3.66
C ASN A 55 -11.44 -12.57 -2.29
N VAL A 56 -11.73 -13.33 -1.23
CA VAL A 56 -11.71 -12.78 0.14
C VAL A 56 -10.31 -12.28 0.47
N VAL A 57 -10.26 -11.10 1.07
CA VAL A 57 -9.01 -10.45 1.43
C VAL A 57 -8.69 -10.79 2.87
N ASP A 58 -7.73 -11.70 3.04
CA ASP A 58 -7.22 -12.08 4.34
C ASP A 58 -6.10 -11.15 4.84
N ARG A 59 -5.72 -11.33 6.11
CA ARG A 59 -4.64 -10.58 6.76
C ARG A 59 -3.30 -10.69 6.01
N ASN A 60 -2.98 -11.87 5.46
CA ASN A 60 -1.72 -12.11 4.74
C ASN A 60 -1.70 -11.39 3.39
N LYS A 61 -2.84 -11.30 2.68
CA LYS A 61 -3.00 -10.52 1.45
C LYS A 61 -2.76 -9.02 1.72
N ILE A 62 -3.27 -8.48 2.83
CA ILE A 62 -2.99 -7.09 3.25
C ILE A 62 -1.52 -6.90 3.57
N ARG A 63 -0.94 -7.76 4.41
CA ARG A 63 0.48 -7.68 4.80
C ARG A 63 1.40 -7.71 3.58
N ARG A 64 1.16 -8.65 2.65
CA ARG A 64 1.91 -8.76 1.39
C ARG A 64 1.74 -7.51 0.53
N GLY A 65 0.52 -6.98 0.43
CA GLY A 65 0.24 -5.74 -0.28
C GLY A 65 1.04 -4.55 0.29
N LYS A 66 1.12 -4.42 1.62
CA LYS A 66 1.86 -3.34 2.28
C LYS A 66 3.35 -3.46 2.02
N THR A 67 3.91 -4.65 2.20
CA THR A 67 5.33 -4.90 1.88
C THR A 67 5.63 -4.57 0.42
N LYS A 68 4.78 -5.00 -0.52
CA LYS A 68 4.97 -4.69 -1.94
C LYS A 68 4.88 -3.18 -2.20
N ALA A 69 3.92 -2.49 -1.60
CA ALA A 69 3.77 -1.04 -1.74
C ALA A 69 5.01 -0.28 -1.23
N ARG A 70 5.55 -0.68 -0.06
CA ARG A 70 6.76 -0.10 0.51
C ARG A 70 8.00 -0.36 -0.34
N ILE A 71 8.18 -1.58 -0.84
CA ILE A 71 9.30 -1.92 -1.74
C ILE A 71 9.22 -1.09 -3.03
N THR A 72 8.04 -0.97 -3.63
CA THR A 72 7.85 -0.13 -4.82
C THR A 72 8.20 1.33 -4.54
N LEU A 73 7.77 1.86 -3.39
CA LEU A 73 8.09 3.23 -2.99
C LEU A 73 9.58 3.43 -2.74
N LEU A 74 10.23 2.52 -2.01
CA LEU A 74 11.68 2.56 -1.79
C LEU A 74 12.47 2.49 -3.11
N SER A 75 12.04 1.65 -4.05
CA SER A 75 12.69 1.56 -5.35
C SER A 75 12.55 2.84 -6.18
N GLN A 76 11.47 3.61 -6.02
CA GLN A 76 11.34 4.93 -6.64
C GLN A 76 12.29 5.92 -5.97
N VAL A 77 12.24 5.99 -4.64
CA VAL A 77 13.09 6.87 -3.84
C VAL A 77 14.58 6.66 -4.11
N ILE A 78 15.04 5.42 -4.24
CA ILE A 78 16.46 5.12 -4.52
C ILE A 78 16.88 5.62 -5.92
N LYS A 79 15.99 5.56 -6.92
CA LYS A 79 16.30 6.12 -8.25
C LYS A 79 16.38 7.64 -8.23
N ASP A 80 15.58 8.29 -7.38
CA ASP A 80 15.63 9.73 -7.20
C ASP A 80 16.91 10.18 -6.47
N TYR A 81 17.56 9.29 -5.71
CA TYR A 81 18.82 9.55 -5.01
C TYR A 81 20.10 9.26 -5.81
N ASP A 82 20.01 8.54 -6.93
CA ASP A 82 21.17 8.20 -7.78
C ASP A 82 21.70 9.41 -8.59
N HIS A 83 20.98 10.53 -8.52
CA HIS A 83 21.37 11.81 -9.12
C HIS A 83 21.59 12.85 -8.00
N ASP A 84 22.85 13.19 -7.73
CA ASP A 84 23.30 14.34 -6.91
C ASP A 84 23.18 14.28 -5.37
N GLN A 85 23.47 13.14 -4.73
CA GLN A 85 23.54 13.09 -3.26
C GLN A 85 24.91 13.53 -2.70
N PHE A 86 25.16 14.84 -2.64
CA PHE A 86 26.14 15.39 -1.69
C PHE A 86 25.67 15.07 -0.27
N GLY A 87 26.41 14.22 0.44
CA GLY A 87 26.07 13.79 1.80
C GLY A 87 25.95 14.97 2.76
N LEU A 88 24.72 15.27 3.18
CA LEU A 88 24.48 16.16 4.32
C LEU A 88 24.89 15.42 5.59
N ASN A 89 26.11 15.68 6.05
CA ASN A 89 26.57 15.22 7.36
C ASN A 89 25.91 16.09 8.44
N PHE A 90 25.03 15.50 9.24
CA PHE A 90 24.43 16.15 10.41
C PHE A 90 25.27 15.97 11.68
N ASP A 91 26.58 15.74 11.54
CA ASP A 91 27.51 15.89 12.66
C ASP A 91 27.65 17.40 12.91
N GLY A 92 26.81 17.90 13.81
CA GLY A 92 26.77 19.32 14.18
C GLY A 92 28.14 19.83 14.63
N PRO A 93 28.35 21.16 14.64
CA PRO A 93 29.62 21.74 15.06
C PRO A 93 30.00 21.24 16.46
N LYS A 94 31.07 20.44 16.51
CA LYS A 94 31.66 19.95 17.75
C LYS A 94 32.34 21.13 18.44
N ASP A 95 31.62 21.72 19.40
CA ASP A 95 32.06 22.88 20.18
C ASP A 95 33.50 22.69 20.65
N ARG A 96 34.43 23.45 20.05
CA ARG A 96 35.79 23.59 20.56
C ARG A 96 35.73 24.59 21.72
N THR A 97 35.47 24.10 22.92
CA THR A 97 35.70 24.89 24.14
C THR A 97 37.18 25.25 24.19
N LEU A 98 37.50 26.51 23.94
CA LEU A 98 38.85 27.06 24.09
C LEU A 98 39.23 27.00 25.58
N SER A 99 40.26 26.24 25.93
CA SER A 99 40.89 26.32 27.24
C SER A 99 41.86 27.52 27.28
N MET A 100 41.75 28.35 28.32
CA MET A 100 42.68 29.43 28.66
C MET A 100 44.11 28.93 28.88
#